data_AF-A0A537M0E6-F1
#
_entry.id   AF-A0A537M0E6-F1
#
_cell.length_a   1.000
_cell.length_b   1.000
_cell.length_c   1.000
_cell.angle_alpha   90.00
_cell.angle_beta   90.00
_cell.angle_gamma   90.00
#
_symmetry.space_group_name_H-M   'P 1'
#
loop_
_entity.id
_entity.type
_entity.pdbx_description
1 polymer ?
#
loop_
_entity_poly.entity_id
_entity_poly.type
_entity_poly.pdbx_seq_one_letter_code
_entity_poly.pdbx_strand_id
1 'polypeptide(L)'
;MPLVAQGWTLNYEMLFYGMFALTLLLPRRLQLPCLTVSVFALVAAGFIFHPVQPALYTWTRAFSLEFLAGAWIGHIWQRNGRLWPLLLAAMSVGFLFAVLPAPSQAPARVAGACIVTAMLLGVLILERRGEGIGRFRLPLILGDASYSIYLWQGFALMAAHSLATHVAFVAKLQGAIFSIMAIAGGVAAYYLVERPLLRALRRARRYRRGVPIPAGI
;
A
#
# COMPACT_ATOMS: atom_id res chain seq x y z
N MET A 1 -22.42 4.12 3.81
CA MET A 1 -21.05 4.05 4.37
C MET A 1 -20.53 2.64 4.14
N PRO A 2 -19.31 2.41 3.63
CA PRO A 2 -18.77 1.05 3.51
C PRO A 2 -18.72 0.38 4.89
N LEU A 3 -19.06 -0.91 4.96
CA LEU A 3 -19.09 -1.71 6.19
C LEU A 3 -17.73 -1.79 6.90
N VAL A 4 -16.65 -1.55 6.17
CA VAL A 4 -15.28 -1.44 6.69
C VAL A 4 -14.78 -0.04 6.36
N ALA A 5 -14.30 0.70 7.36
CA ALA A 5 -13.77 2.06 7.20
C ALA A 5 -12.64 2.15 6.17
N GLN A 6 -11.99 1.02 5.89
CA GLN A 6 -10.91 0.83 4.92
C GLN A 6 -11.40 0.62 3.47
N GLY A 7 -12.71 0.56 3.23
CA GLY A 7 -13.26 0.28 1.90
C GLY A 7 -12.82 1.27 0.81
N TRP A 8 -12.46 2.50 1.16
CA TRP A 8 -12.00 3.50 0.18
C TRP A 8 -10.62 3.17 -0.41
N THR A 9 -9.73 2.54 0.34
CA THR A 9 -8.38 2.13 -0.14
C THR A 9 -8.44 0.81 -0.89
N LEU A 10 -9.29 -0.13 -0.46
CA LEU A 10 -9.53 -1.38 -1.18
C LEU A 10 -10.09 -1.11 -2.59
N ASN A 11 -10.90 -0.05 -2.75
CA ASN A 11 -11.33 0.41 -4.07
C ASN A 11 -10.18 0.88 -4.96
N TYR A 12 -9.14 1.53 -4.41
CA TYR A 12 -7.93 1.86 -5.16
C TYR A 12 -7.13 0.61 -5.51
N GLU A 13 -7.00 -0.35 -4.60
CA GLU A 13 -6.31 -1.61 -4.88
C GLU A 13 -6.93 -2.33 -6.08
N MET A 14 -8.26 -2.48 -6.10
CA MET A 14 -8.98 -3.09 -7.21
C MET A 14 -8.80 -2.32 -8.53
N LEU A 15 -8.83 -0.99 -8.48
CA LEU A 15 -8.55 -0.13 -9.65
C LEU A 15 -7.12 -0.38 -10.17
N PHE A 16 -6.12 -0.36 -9.30
CA PHE A 16 -4.73 -0.59 -9.69
C PHE A 16 -4.54 -1.99 -10.27
N TYR A 17 -5.08 -3.03 -9.63
CA TYR A 17 -5.02 -4.39 -10.17
C TYR A 17 -5.68 -4.50 -11.55
N GLY A 18 -6.84 -3.85 -11.75
CA GLY A 18 -7.49 -3.78 -13.05
C GLY A 18 -6.59 -3.13 -14.11
N MET A 19 -6.03 -1.97 -13.81
CA MET A 19 -5.11 -1.26 -14.73
C MET A 19 -3.85 -2.08 -15.04
N PHE A 20 -3.26 -2.76 -14.05
CA PHE A 20 -2.12 -3.64 -14.31
C PHE A 20 -2.50 -4.84 -15.14
N ALA A 21 -3.61 -5.51 -14.84
CA ALA A 21 -4.07 -6.65 -15.63
C ALA A 21 -4.24 -6.28 -17.10
N LEU A 22 -4.83 -5.10 -17.37
CA LEU A 22 -4.98 -4.58 -18.73
C LEU A 22 -3.63 -4.26 -19.39
N THR A 23 -2.72 -3.61 -18.67
CA THR A 23 -1.40 -3.29 -19.23
C THR A 23 -0.51 -4.52 -19.44
N LEU A 24 -0.70 -5.61 -18.68
CA LEU A 24 0.02 -6.87 -18.88
C LEU A 24 -0.31 -7.55 -20.22
N LEU A 25 -1.46 -7.22 -20.84
CA LEU A 25 -1.80 -7.68 -22.20
C LEU A 25 -0.96 -6.97 -23.28
N LEU A 26 -0.31 -5.85 -22.95
CA LEU A 26 0.50 -5.06 -23.85
C LEU A 26 1.98 -5.48 -23.79
N PRO A 27 2.74 -5.28 -24.88
CA PRO A 27 4.19 -5.50 -24.87
C PRO A 27 4.87 -4.59 -23.84
N ARG A 28 5.94 -5.08 -23.19
CA ARG A 28 6.64 -4.40 -22.08
C ARG A 28 6.96 -2.92 -22.32
N ARG A 29 7.27 -2.54 -23.56
CA ARG A 29 7.57 -1.15 -23.95
C ARG A 29 6.38 -0.18 -23.84
N LEU A 30 5.15 -0.69 -23.92
CA LEU A 30 3.92 0.11 -23.87
C LEU A 30 3.25 0.11 -22.50
N GLN A 31 3.63 -0.78 -21.59
CA GLN A 31 2.97 -0.94 -20.30
C GLN A 31 2.98 0.36 -19.48
N LEU A 32 4.17 0.97 -19.29
CA LEU A 32 4.31 2.19 -18.51
C LEU A 32 3.72 3.44 -19.19
N PRO A 33 3.92 3.67 -20.50
CA PRO A 33 3.22 4.74 -21.22
C PRO A 33 1.69 4.63 -21.15
N CYS A 34 1.12 3.44 -21.40
CA CYS A 34 -0.33 3.24 -21.35
C CYS A 34 -0.87 3.41 -19.93
N LEU A 35 -0.16 2.92 -18.91
CA LEU A 35 -0.52 3.17 -17.51
C LEU A 35 -0.52 4.68 -17.18
N THR A 36 0.53 5.39 -17.64
CA THR A 36 0.66 6.84 -17.47
C THR A 36 -0.54 7.57 -18.07
N VAL A 37 -0.82 7.34 -19.36
CA VAL A 37 -1.94 7.98 -20.05
C VAL A 37 -3.27 7.67 -19.36
N SER A 38 -3.50 6.41 -18.96
CA SER A 38 -4.75 5.99 -18.32
C SER A 38 -4.97 6.69 -16.97
N VAL A 39 -3.93 6.77 -16.13
CA VAL A 39 -4.02 7.43 -14.82
C VAL A 39 -4.23 8.93 -14.99
N PHE A 40 -3.50 9.59 -15.89
CA PHE A 40 -3.70 11.01 -16.16
C PHE A 40 -5.10 11.30 -16.71
N ALA A 41 -5.61 10.46 -17.61
CA ALA A 41 -6.97 10.58 -18.14
C ALA A 41 -8.03 10.44 -17.04
N LEU A 42 -7.88 9.48 -16.12
CA LEU A 42 -8.78 9.31 -14.98
C LEU A 42 -8.79 10.53 -14.06
N VAL A 43 -7.62 11.08 -13.75
CA VAL A 43 -7.52 12.27 -12.89
C VAL A 43 -8.13 13.49 -13.59
N ALA A 44 -7.81 13.70 -14.88
CA ALA A 44 -8.41 14.78 -15.68
C ALA A 44 -9.93 14.66 -15.75
N ALA A 45 -10.46 13.45 -15.94
CA ALA A 45 -11.90 13.19 -15.91
C ALA A 45 -12.54 13.55 -14.56
N GLY A 46 -11.84 13.34 -13.45
CA GLY A 46 -12.28 13.78 -12.11
C GLY A 46 -12.43 15.29 -11.98
N PHE A 47 -11.49 16.04 -12.56
CA PHE A 47 -11.53 17.50 -12.57
C PHE A 47 -12.61 18.06 -13.50
N ILE A 48 -12.94 17.37 -14.60
CA ILE A 48 -13.91 17.85 -15.58
C ILE A 48 -15.35 17.48 -15.17
N PHE A 49 -15.58 16.23 -14.78
CA PHE A 49 -16.93 15.69 -14.60
C PHE A 49 -17.43 15.72 -13.15
N HIS A 50 -16.55 16.02 -12.18
CA HIS A 50 -16.88 16.10 -10.75
C HIS A 50 -17.85 14.98 -10.28
N PRO A 51 -17.46 13.70 -10.42
CA PRO A 51 -18.37 12.59 -10.18
C PRO A 51 -18.86 12.57 -8.72
N VAL A 52 -20.18 12.48 -8.54
CA VAL A 52 -20.83 12.40 -7.23
C VAL A 52 -20.84 10.95 -6.70
N GLN A 53 -20.75 9.96 -7.59
CA GLN A 53 -20.74 8.54 -7.21
C GLN A 53 -19.45 8.18 -6.46
N PRO A 54 -19.53 7.57 -5.25
CA PRO A 54 -18.37 7.35 -4.38
C PRO A 54 -17.19 6.59 -5.02
N ALA A 55 -17.47 5.58 -5.85
CA ALA A 55 -16.44 4.79 -6.53
C ALA A 55 -15.68 5.65 -7.56
N LEU A 56 -16.42 6.31 -8.46
CA LEU A 56 -15.85 7.20 -9.47
C LEU A 56 -15.11 8.36 -8.82
N TYR A 57 -15.68 8.95 -7.78
CA TYR A 57 -15.05 10.01 -7.00
C TYR A 57 -13.70 9.58 -6.40
N THR A 58 -13.59 8.33 -5.95
CA THR A 58 -12.35 7.78 -5.42
C THR A 58 -11.34 7.55 -6.54
N TRP A 59 -11.75 6.92 -7.64
CA TRP A 59 -10.85 6.55 -8.74
C TRP A 59 -10.21 7.74 -9.46
N THR A 60 -10.91 8.87 -9.50
CA THR A 60 -10.43 10.08 -10.21
C THR A 60 -9.63 11.03 -9.33
N ARG A 61 -9.28 10.66 -8.10
CA ARG A 61 -8.44 11.50 -7.23
C ARG A 61 -6.97 11.43 -7.59
N ALA A 62 -6.25 12.50 -7.23
CA ALA A 62 -4.80 12.63 -7.41
C ALA A 62 -3.95 11.55 -6.69
N PHE A 63 -4.53 10.74 -5.79
CA PHE A 63 -3.82 9.62 -5.16
C PHE A 63 -3.25 8.62 -6.17
N SER A 64 -3.93 8.41 -7.30
CA SER A 64 -3.44 7.54 -8.37
C SER A 64 -2.14 8.03 -9.01
N LEU A 65 -1.82 9.33 -8.92
CA LEU A 65 -0.55 9.90 -9.40
C LEU A 65 0.62 9.53 -8.50
N GLU A 66 0.41 9.42 -7.19
CA GLU A 66 1.44 8.98 -6.24
C GLU A 66 1.84 7.52 -6.55
N PHE A 67 0.86 6.69 -6.89
CA PHE A 67 1.08 5.34 -7.37
C PHE A 67 1.89 5.30 -8.68
N LEU A 68 1.50 6.13 -9.66
CA LEU A 68 2.20 6.24 -10.93
C LEU A 68 3.65 6.71 -10.76
N ALA A 69 3.92 7.63 -9.83
CA ALA A 69 5.26 8.08 -9.49
C ALA A 69 6.13 6.91 -8.97
N GLY A 70 5.58 6.05 -8.12
CA GLY A 70 6.24 4.82 -7.67
C GLY A 70 6.60 3.87 -8.84
N ALA A 71 5.71 3.70 -9.81
CA ALA A 71 5.97 2.89 -11.00
C ALA A 71 7.12 3.44 -11.86
N TRP A 72 7.19 4.76 -12.04
CA TRP A 72 8.31 5.43 -12.73
C TRP A 72 9.62 5.32 -11.97
N ILE A 73 9.61 5.48 -10.64
CA ILE A 73 10.80 5.27 -9.79
C ILE A 73 11.34 3.84 -9.99
N GLY A 74 10.46 2.84 -9.93
CA GLY A 74 10.84 1.44 -10.17
C GLY A 74 11.39 1.20 -11.58
N HIS A 75 10.82 1.84 -12.60
CA HIS A 75 11.32 1.74 -13.98
C HIS A 75 12.72 2.35 -14.14
N ILE A 76 12.95 3.54 -13.57
CA ILE A 76 14.25 4.22 -13.60
C ILE A 76 15.30 3.41 -12.84
N TRP A 77 14.91 2.83 -11.70
CA TRP A 77 15.77 1.97 -10.90
C TRP A 77 16.32 0.79 -11.69
N GLN A 78 15.44 0.07 -12.38
CA GLN A 78 15.81 -1.12 -13.17
C GLN A 78 16.76 -0.80 -14.33
N ARG A 79 16.78 0.45 -14.80
CA ARG A 79 17.66 0.92 -15.89
C ARG A 79 18.97 1.53 -15.38
N ASN A 80 19.42 1.15 -14.18
CA ASN A 80 20.62 1.67 -13.52
C ASN A 80 20.59 3.17 -13.19
N GLY A 81 19.42 3.83 -13.24
CA GLY A 81 19.29 5.24 -12.96
C GLY A 81 19.78 5.64 -11.56
N ARG A 82 20.36 6.83 -11.46
CA ARG A 82 20.69 7.48 -10.19
C ARG A 82 19.41 8.06 -9.60
N LEU A 83 18.86 7.43 -8.56
CA LEU A 83 17.65 7.90 -7.87
C LEU A 83 17.91 8.91 -6.74
N TRP A 84 19.18 9.11 -6.36
CA TRP A 84 19.55 10.07 -5.32
C TRP A 84 19.12 11.52 -5.61
N PRO A 85 19.04 12.02 -6.87
CA PRO A 85 18.51 13.37 -7.12
C PRO A 85 17.01 13.46 -6.81
N LEU A 86 16.24 12.40 -7.08
CA LEU A 86 14.82 12.33 -6.69
C LEU A 86 14.67 12.26 -5.17
N LEU A 87 15.58 11.55 -4.47
CA LEU A 87 15.60 11.52 -3.02
C LEU A 87 15.84 12.91 -2.44
N LEU A 88 16.85 13.62 -2.93
CA LEU A 88 17.15 14.98 -2.49
C LEU A 88 15.99 15.93 -2.78
N ALA A 89 15.41 15.87 -3.99
CA ALA A 89 14.24 16.68 -4.32
C ALA A 89 13.06 16.38 -3.38
N ALA A 90 12.76 15.10 -3.12
CA ALA A 90 11.71 14.71 -2.19
C ALA A 90 11.98 15.20 -0.76
N MET A 91 13.21 15.07 -0.27
CA MET A 91 13.59 15.54 1.06
C MET A 91 13.55 17.07 1.17
N SER A 92 14.03 17.80 0.15
CA SER A 92 14.00 19.26 0.11
C SER A 92 12.59 19.82 0.07
N VAL A 93 11.72 19.23 -0.76
CA VAL A 93 10.30 19.60 -0.80
C VAL A 93 9.63 19.28 0.54
N GLY A 94 9.87 18.10 1.11
CA GLY A 94 9.32 17.71 2.41
C GLY A 94 9.75 18.64 3.54
N PHE A 95 11.02 19.03 3.57
CA PHE A 95 11.58 19.98 4.53
C PHE A 95 10.98 21.38 4.38
N LEU A 96 10.88 21.89 3.14
CA LEU A 96 10.28 23.19 2.86
C LEU A 96 8.83 23.28 3.38
N PHE A 97 8.03 22.25 3.15
CA PHE A 97 6.65 22.20 3.63
C PHE A 97 6.55 21.97 5.15
N ALA A 98 7.54 21.36 5.80
CA ALA A 98 7.57 21.20 7.26
C ALA A 98 7.86 22.52 8.00
N VAL A 99 8.58 23.46 7.37
CA VAL A 99 9.01 24.73 7.97
C VAL A 99 8.06 25.89 7.66
N LEU A 100 7.31 25.82 6.55
CA LEU A 100 6.36 26.87 6.19
C LEU A 100 5.06 26.77 7.01
N PRO A 101 4.66 27.82 7.75
CA PRO A 101 3.36 27.86 8.41
C PRO A 101 2.28 28.02 7.32
N ALA A 102 1.56 26.94 7.04
CA ALA A 102 0.48 26.95 6.06
C ALA A 102 -0.86 26.62 6.72
N PRO A 103 -1.93 27.39 6.46
CA PRO A 103 -3.25 27.22 7.08
C PRO A 103 -4.06 26.04 6.50
N SER A 104 -3.45 25.20 5.66
CA SER A 104 -4.13 24.11 4.95
C SER A 104 -3.56 22.74 5.32
N GLN A 105 -4.26 21.65 5.01
CA GLN A 105 -3.76 20.27 5.19
C GLN A 105 -2.68 19.87 4.16
N ALA A 106 -2.38 20.74 3.19
CA ALA A 106 -1.41 20.47 2.13
C ALA A 106 0.02 20.17 2.64
N PRO A 107 0.58 20.87 3.66
CA PRO A 107 1.93 20.60 4.17
C PRO A 107 2.06 19.21 4.79
N ALA A 108 1.06 18.77 5.55
CA ALA A 108 1.07 17.44 6.17
C ALA A 108 1.04 16.32 5.11
N ARG A 109 0.26 16.50 4.04
CA ARG A 109 0.20 15.54 2.93
C ARG A 109 1.53 15.47 2.17
N VAL A 110 2.13 16.62 1.87
CA VAL A 110 3.42 16.67 1.17
C VAL A 110 4.52 16.07 2.04
N ALA A 111 4.57 16.42 3.32
CA ALA A 111 5.52 15.83 4.27
C ALA A 111 5.38 14.29 4.33
N GLY A 112 4.14 13.78 4.39
CA GLY A 112 3.87 12.34 4.33
C GLY A 112 4.39 11.68 3.04
N ALA A 113 4.09 12.27 1.88
CA ALA A 113 4.57 11.77 0.59
C ALA A 113 6.11 11.78 0.50
N CYS A 114 6.76 12.82 1.05
CA CYS A 114 8.21 12.93 1.10
C CYS A 114 8.84 11.87 2.02
N ILE A 115 8.25 11.62 3.19
CA ILE A 115 8.71 10.55 4.11
C ILE A 115 8.58 9.19 3.43
N VAL A 116 7.44 8.88 2.83
CA VAL A 116 7.21 7.60 2.14
C VAL A 116 8.19 7.42 0.98
N THR A 117 8.40 8.46 0.17
CA THR A 117 9.36 8.44 -0.94
C THR A 117 10.79 8.28 -0.44
N ALA A 118 11.18 8.96 0.64
CA ALA A 118 12.49 8.84 1.24
C ALA A 118 12.74 7.44 1.82
N MET A 119 11.75 6.85 2.49
CA MET A 119 11.81 5.46 2.98
C MET A 119 11.97 4.47 1.82
N LEU A 120 11.16 4.60 0.77
CA LEU A 120 11.24 3.74 -0.43
C LEU A 120 12.64 3.80 -1.06
N LEU A 121 13.15 5.01 -1.28
CA LEU A 121 14.46 5.24 -1.89
C LEU A 121 15.59 4.75 -0.98
N GLY A 122 15.48 4.92 0.34
CA GLY A 122 16.44 4.40 1.31
C GLY A 122 16.55 2.88 1.24
N VAL A 123 15.40 2.17 1.18
CA VAL A 123 15.37 0.71 1.03
C VAL A 123 16.01 0.27 -0.29
N LEU A 124 15.69 0.94 -1.41
CA LEU A 124 16.28 0.63 -2.71
C LEU A 124 17.81 0.82 -2.70
N ILE A 125 18.31 1.92 -2.13
CA ILE A 125 19.75 2.18 -2.02
C ILE A 125 20.45 1.08 -1.21
N LEU A 126 19.86 0.67 -0.08
CA LEU A 126 20.40 -0.40 0.77
C LEU A 126 20.41 -1.75 0.06
N GLU A 127 19.37 -2.05 -0.72
CA GLU A 127 19.29 -3.24 -1.56
C GLU A 127 20.41 -3.25 -2.64
N ARG A 128 20.66 -2.12 -3.32
CA ARG A 128 21.71 -2.01 -4.36
C ARG A 128 23.12 -2.17 -3.82
N ARG A 129 23.37 -1.77 -2.57
CA ARG A 129 24.66 -1.94 -1.91
C ARG A 129 24.92 -3.40 -1.50
N GLY A 130 23.93 -4.28 -1.61
CA GLY A 130 24.04 -5.67 -1.17
C GLY A 130 24.08 -5.83 0.35
N GLU A 131 23.99 -4.73 1.10
CA GLU A 131 24.00 -4.73 2.56
C GLU A 131 22.71 -5.36 3.12
N GLY A 132 21.62 -5.31 2.36
CA GLY A 132 20.32 -5.86 2.75
C GLY A 132 19.77 -5.23 4.04
N ILE A 133 18.52 -5.50 4.36
CA ILE A 133 18.01 -5.21 5.71
C ILE A 133 18.28 -6.45 6.55
N GLY A 134 18.92 -6.26 7.71
CA GLY A 134 19.13 -7.36 8.67
C GLY A 134 17.82 -8.13 8.89
N ARG A 135 17.87 -9.47 8.81
CA ARG A 135 16.68 -10.34 8.92
C ARG A 135 16.21 -10.43 10.37
N PHE A 136 15.62 -9.36 10.88
CA PHE A 136 14.98 -9.35 12.19
C PHE A 136 13.65 -10.09 12.13
N ARG A 137 13.40 -10.99 13.09
CA ARG A 137 12.18 -11.83 13.11
C ARG A 137 10.90 -11.01 13.26
N LEU A 138 10.91 -9.99 14.13
CA LEU A 138 9.70 -9.24 14.47
C LEU A 138 9.20 -8.37 13.30
N PRO A 139 10.03 -7.54 12.63
CA PRO A 139 9.60 -6.79 11.44
C PRO A 139 9.12 -7.69 10.30
N LEU A 140 9.73 -8.88 10.14
CA LEU A 140 9.30 -9.84 9.13
C LEU A 140 7.88 -10.35 9.41
N ILE A 141 7.59 -10.75 10.65
CA ILE A 141 6.26 -11.25 11.04
C ILE A 141 5.20 -10.14 10.90
N LEU A 142 5.52 -8.93 11.33
CA LEU A 142 4.61 -7.79 11.21
C LEU A 142 4.38 -7.40 9.75
N GLY A 143 5.43 -7.46 8.91
CA GLY A 143 5.33 -7.25 7.47
C GLY A 143 4.47 -8.31 6.79
N ASP A 144 4.70 -9.59 7.08
CA ASP A 144 3.90 -10.71 6.57
C ASP A 144 2.42 -10.61 6.98
N ALA A 145 2.15 -10.15 8.21
CA ALA A 145 0.80 -9.97 8.74
C ALA A 145 0.19 -8.61 8.41
N SER A 146 0.89 -7.73 7.69
CA SER A 146 0.50 -6.32 7.52
C SER A 146 -0.88 -6.16 6.89
N TYR A 147 -1.22 -6.99 5.91
CA TYR A 147 -2.54 -7.00 5.26
C TYR A 147 -3.67 -7.39 6.23
N SER A 148 -3.46 -8.45 7.01
CA SER A 148 -4.41 -8.86 8.06
C SER A 148 -4.55 -7.80 9.15
N ILE A 149 -3.45 -7.19 9.63
CA ILE A 149 -3.48 -6.11 10.63
C ILE A 149 -4.32 -4.96 10.12
N TYR A 150 -4.06 -4.52 8.89
CA TYR A 150 -4.80 -3.45 8.24
C TYR A 150 -6.31 -3.71 8.11
N LEU A 151 -6.71 -4.95 7.79
CA LEU A 151 -8.12 -5.30 7.66
C LEU A 151 -8.82 -5.43 9.03
N TRP A 152 -8.12 -5.99 10.02
CA TRP A 152 -8.70 -6.37 11.31
C TRP A 152 -8.57 -5.29 12.40
N GLN A 153 -7.67 -4.32 12.26
CA GLN A 153 -7.43 -3.31 13.28
C GLN A 153 -8.70 -2.55 13.69
N GLY A 154 -9.61 -2.28 12.75
CA GLY A 154 -10.87 -1.57 13.05
C GLY A 154 -11.75 -2.37 14.01
N PHE A 155 -11.94 -3.66 13.73
CA PHE A 155 -12.69 -4.57 14.60
C PHE A 155 -12.01 -4.75 15.95
N ALA A 156 -10.68 -4.89 15.96
CA ALA A 156 -9.91 -5.02 17.19
C ALA A 156 -9.99 -3.76 18.06
N LEU A 157 -9.99 -2.57 17.45
CA LEU A 157 -10.20 -1.31 18.16
C LEU A 157 -11.62 -1.18 18.72
N MET A 158 -12.65 -1.63 17.99
CA MET A 158 -14.02 -1.68 18.50
C MET A 158 -14.14 -2.60 19.73
N ALA A 159 -13.53 -3.79 19.65
CA ALA A 159 -13.48 -4.73 20.77
C ALA A 159 -12.70 -4.15 21.96
N ALA A 160 -11.55 -3.52 21.71
CA ALA A 160 -10.74 -2.85 22.72
C ALA A 160 -11.51 -1.73 23.44
N HIS A 161 -12.28 -0.93 22.68
CA HIS A 161 -13.11 0.13 23.24
C HIS A 161 -14.25 -0.45 24.09
N SER A 162 -14.92 -1.51 23.62
CA SER A 162 -15.92 -2.22 24.41
C SER A 162 -15.36 -2.85 25.68
N LEU A 163 -14.10 -3.30 25.68
CA LEU A 163 -13.48 -3.82 26.90
C LEU A 163 -13.17 -2.69 27.89
N ALA A 164 -12.79 -1.50 27.39
CA ALA A 164 -12.50 -0.34 28.20
C ALA A 164 -13.72 0.23 28.94
N THR A 165 -14.95 -0.10 28.52
CA THR A 165 -16.15 0.25 29.29
C THR A 165 -16.35 -0.65 30.51
N HIS A 166 -15.69 -1.81 30.57
CA HIS A 166 -15.78 -2.77 31.67
C HIS A 166 -14.51 -2.82 32.52
N VAL A 167 -13.38 -2.32 32.02
CA VAL A 167 -12.07 -2.35 32.68
C VAL A 167 -11.46 -0.95 32.65
N ALA A 168 -11.11 -0.41 33.82
CA ALA A 168 -10.44 0.88 33.91
C ALA A 168 -8.98 0.74 33.45
N PHE A 169 -8.67 1.30 32.28
CA PHE A 169 -7.29 1.46 31.83
C PHE A 169 -6.69 2.76 32.35
N VAL A 170 -5.37 2.77 32.58
CA VAL A 170 -4.65 4.01 32.84
C VAL A 170 -4.77 4.91 31.61
N ALA A 171 -5.45 6.06 31.73
CA ALA A 171 -5.79 6.94 30.61
C ALA A 171 -4.59 7.29 29.72
N LYS A 172 -3.41 7.50 30.32
CA LYS A 172 -2.16 7.81 29.58
C LYS A 172 -1.65 6.64 28.72
N LEU A 173 -1.96 5.39 29.07
CA LEU A 173 -1.52 4.19 28.35
C LEU A 173 -2.60 3.63 27.41
N GLN A 174 -3.84 4.10 27.50
CA GLN A 174 -4.97 3.55 26.76
C GLN A 174 -4.70 3.46 25.24
N GLY A 175 -4.13 4.51 24.64
CA GLY A 175 -3.78 4.52 23.21
C GLY A 175 -2.71 3.49 22.82
N ALA A 176 -1.71 3.27 23.68
CA ALA A 176 -0.69 2.26 23.45
C ALA A 176 -1.27 0.85 23.59
N ILE A 177 -2.10 0.62 24.62
CA ILE A 177 -2.78 -0.65 24.85
C ILE A 177 -3.70 -1.00 23.67
N PHE A 178 -4.46 -0.03 23.17
CA PHE A 178 -5.36 -0.24 22.03
C PHE A 178 -4.59 -0.56 20.74
N SER A 179 -3.48 0.14 20.51
CA SER A 179 -2.59 -0.14 19.37
C SER A 179 -2.02 -1.56 19.45
N ILE A 180 -1.57 -1.99 20.63
CA ILE A 180 -1.04 -3.34 20.85
C ILE A 180 -2.14 -4.39 20.62
N MET A 181 -3.35 -4.18 21.15
CA MET A 181 -4.48 -5.08 20.93
C MET A 181 -4.87 -5.17 19.45
N ALA A 182 -4.84 -4.05 18.72
CA ALA A 182 -5.12 -4.02 17.29
C ALA A 182 -4.09 -4.82 16.48
N ILE A 183 -2.80 -4.62 16.77
CA ILE A 183 -1.71 -5.38 16.13
C ILE A 183 -1.83 -6.87 16.46
N ALA A 184 -2.03 -7.21 17.74
CA ALA A 184 -2.16 -8.59 18.18
C ALA A 184 -3.36 -9.30 17.53
N GLY A 185 -4.53 -8.64 17.47
CA GLY A 185 -5.71 -9.16 16.79
C GLY A 185 -5.47 -9.38 15.29
N GLY A 186 -4.79 -8.45 14.64
CA GLY A 186 -4.37 -8.57 13.24
C GLY A 186 -3.41 -9.73 12.98
N VAL A 187 -2.41 -9.89 13.83
CA VAL A 187 -1.46 -11.01 13.75
C VAL A 187 -2.16 -12.35 14.02
N ALA A 188 -3.12 -12.38 14.95
CA ALA A 188 -3.93 -13.57 15.19
C ALA A 188 -4.74 -13.94 13.94
N ALA A 189 -5.41 -12.97 13.31
CA ALA A 189 -6.15 -13.18 12.07
C ALA A 189 -5.24 -13.69 10.92
N TYR A 190 -4.01 -13.17 10.82
CA TYR A 190 -3.02 -13.66 9.86
C TYR A 190 -2.74 -15.15 10.02
N TYR A 191 -2.47 -15.61 11.25
CA TYR A 191 -2.14 -17.02 11.49
C TYR A 191 -3.34 -17.95 11.44
N LEU A 192 -4.53 -17.48 11.82
CA LEU A 192 -5.74 -18.29 11.92
C LEU A 192 -6.54 -18.35 10.62
N VAL A 193 -6.49 -17.30 9.79
CA VAL A 193 -7.35 -17.18 8.60
C VAL A 193 -6.51 -17.07 7.33
N GLU A 194 -5.66 -16.05 7.23
CA GLU A 194 -4.94 -15.75 5.99
C GLU A 194 -3.96 -16.86 5.61
N ARG A 195 -3.09 -17.26 6.55
CA ARG A 195 -2.04 -18.25 6.31
C ARG A 195 -2.60 -19.64 5.98
N PRO A 196 -3.63 -20.17 6.67
CA PRO A 196 -4.28 -21.43 6.27
C PRO A 196 -4.94 -21.34 4.90
N LEU A 197 -5.64 -20.25 4.58
CA LEU A 197 -6.31 -20.06 3.30
C LEU A 197 -5.30 -20.02 2.14
N LEU A 198 -4.21 -19.25 2.28
CA LEU A 198 -3.14 -19.19 1.29
C LEU A 198 -2.48 -20.55 1.08
N ARG A 199 -2.29 -21.34 2.14
CA ARG A 199 -1.76 -22.71 2.04
C ARG A 199 -2.72 -23.64 1.28
N ALA A 200 -4.02 -23.57 1.57
CA ALA A 200 -5.04 -24.36 0.88
C ALA A 200 -5.09 -24.03 -0.62
N LEU A 201 -5.12 -22.74 -0.98
CA LEU A 201 -5.14 -22.30 -2.38
C LEU A 201 -3.87 -22.68 -3.15
N ARG A 202 -2.70 -22.56 -2.51
CA ARG A 202 -1.42 -23.00 -3.13
C ARG A 202 -1.40 -24.50 -3.38
N ARG A 203 -1.95 -25.31 -2.46
CA ARG A 203 -2.07 -26.76 -2.61
C ARG A 203 -3.00 -27.12 -3.78
N ALA A 204 -4.16 -26.47 -3.88
CA ALA A 204 -5.10 -26.66 -4.99
C ALA A 204 -4.49 -26.26 -6.35
N ARG A 205 -3.71 -25.17 -6.40
CA ARG A 205 -3.06 -24.72 -7.64
C ARG A 205 -1.89 -25.60 -8.09
N ARG A 206 -1.12 -26.17 -7.15
CA ARG A 206 -0.10 -27.19 -7.47
C ARG A 206 -0.73 -28.46 -8.03
N TYR A 207 -1.86 -28.90 -7.48
CA TYR A 207 -2.61 -30.04 -8.00
C TYR A 207 -3.05 -29.83 -9.46
N ARG A 208 -3.55 -28.63 -9.80
CA ARG A 208 -3.97 -28.28 -11.17
C ARG A 208 -2.83 -28.17 -12.20
N ARG A 209 -1.60 -27.87 -11.77
CA ARG A 209 -0.41 -27.85 -12.64
C ARG A 209 0.32 -29.20 -12.74
N GLY A 210 -0.11 -30.20 -11.98
CA GLY A 210 0.44 -31.54 -11.97
C GLY A 210 -0.17 -32.49 -13.00
N VAL A 211 -1.05 -32.03 -13.89
CA VAL A 211 -1.51 -32.83 -15.04
C VAL A 211 -0.41 -32.77 -16.11
N PRO A 212 0.31 -33.87 -16.40
CA PRO A 212 1.30 -33.87 -17.48
C PRO A 212 0.58 -33.60 -18.81
N ILE A 213 1.11 -32.66 -19.60
CA ILE A 213 0.74 -32.54 -21.02
C ILE A 213 1.26 -33.83 -21.66
N PRO A 214 0.41 -34.67 -22.28
CA PRO A 214 0.92 -35.83 -23.00
C PRO A 214 1.85 -35.31 -24.10
N ALA A 215 3.11 -35.73 -24.05
CA ALA A 215 4.00 -35.57 -25.18
C ALA A 215 3.39 -36.38 -26.33
N GLY A 216 2.75 -35.69 -27.27
CA GLY A 216 2.32 -36.27 -28.52
C GLY A 216 3.56 -36.70 -29.31
N ILE A 217 3.56 -37.99 -29.64
CA ILE A 217 4.48 -38.66 -30.57
C ILE A 217 4.32 -38.06 -31.96
#